data_AF-A0A1Y2XE36-F1
#
_entry.id   AF-A0A1Y2XE36-F1
#
_cell.length_a   1.000
_cell.length_b   1.000
_cell.length_c   1.000
_cell.angle_alpha   90.00
_cell.angle_beta   90.00
_cell.angle_gamma   90.00
#
_symmetry.space_group_name_H-M   'P 1'
#
loop_
_entity.id
_entity.type
_entity.pdbx_description
1 polymer ?
#
loop_
_entity_poly.entity_id
_entity_poly.type
_entity_poly.pdbx_seq_one_letter_code
_entity_poly.pdbx_strand_id
1 'polypeptide(L)'
;MALTNMDKLKIAKTIMKTYRRNLLDLITGIRKGTKILRTLNCTYASTGKARQKELWEELLNKKYDGKDPIQYSSKWRQAVRAVQESGMKLNSEQQITIFLANYENKIKDWVKITQKVLCSHKQTLTEIIDDFVSEFCHKKGKKSNNLAHVSQKDSKHKIVKLKYLKNKPN
;
A
#
# COMPACT_ATOMS: atom_id res chain seq x y z
N MET A 1 27.29 -7.52 -42.31
CA MET A 1 26.27 -7.44 -43.38
C MET A 1 25.35 -6.27 -43.08
N ALA A 2 25.29 -5.27 -43.98
CA ALA A 2 24.37 -4.14 -43.84
C ALA A 2 23.04 -4.48 -44.51
N LEU A 3 21.91 -4.11 -43.88
CA LEU A 3 20.60 -4.31 -44.50
C LEU A 3 20.49 -3.52 -45.81
N THR A 4 19.97 -4.18 -46.85
CA THR A 4 19.65 -3.50 -48.11
C THR A 4 18.54 -2.47 -47.89
N ASN A 5 18.46 -1.46 -48.75
CA ASN A 5 17.42 -0.42 -48.64
C ASN A 5 16.00 -1.00 -48.74
N MET A 6 15.83 -2.09 -49.49
CA MET A 6 14.56 -2.81 -49.58
C MET A 6 14.17 -3.50 -48.28
N ASP A 7 15.13 -4.09 -47.56
CA ASP A 7 14.87 -4.73 -46.28
C ASP A 7 14.49 -3.71 -45.21
N LYS A 8 15.18 -2.55 -45.20
CA LYS A 8 14.82 -1.41 -44.34
C LYS A 8 13.39 -0.94 -44.59
N LEU A 9 12.97 -0.83 -45.86
CA LEU A 9 11.61 -0.45 -46.25
C LEU A 9 10.57 -1.48 -45.83
N LYS A 10 10.85 -2.77 -46.00
CA LYS A 10 9.95 -3.85 -45.57
C LYS A 10 9.78 -3.86 -44.05
N ILE A 11 10.86 -3.68 -43.30
CA ILE A 11 10.83 -3.58 -41.83
C ILE A 11 10.03 -2.35 -41.40
N ALA A 12 10.29 -1.18 -41.98
CA ALA A 12 9.55 0.05 -41.67
C ALA A 12 8.04 -0.11 -41.95
N LYS A 13 7.68 -0.72 -43.08
CA LYS A 13 6.29 -0.99 -43.45
C LYS A 13 5.62 -1.99 -42.50
N THR A 14 6.37 -2.97 -42.01
CA THR A 14 5.89 -3.96 -41.05
C THR A 14 5.65 -3.29 -39.71
N ILE A 15 6.60 -2.52 -39.19
CA ILE A 15 6.47 -1.71 -37.97
C ILE A 15 5.25 -0.79 -38.07
N MET A 16 5.09 -0.06 -39.17
CA MET A 16 3.92 0.81 -39.42
C MET A 16 2.59 0.04 -39.45
N LYS A 17 2.58 -1.24 -39.81
CA LYS A 17 1.36 -2.06 -39.82
C LYS A 17 1.01 -2.60 -38.44
N THR A 18 2.02 -2.86 -37.59
CA THR A 18 1.82 -3.41 -36.24
C THR A 18 1.40 -2.36 -35.20
N TYR A 19 1.77 -1.10 -35.38
CA TYR A 19 1.40 -0.04 -34.43
C TYR A 19 -0.01 0.52 -34.70
N ARG A 20 -0.78 0.77 -33.63
CA ARG A 20 -2.12 1.38 -33.70
C ARG A 20 -2.04 2.76 -34.39
N ARG A 21 -2.98 3.06 -35.30
CA ARG A 21 -3.07 4.33 -36.06
C ARG A 21 -2.87 5.58 -35.19
N ASN A 22 -3.41 5.60 -33.96
CA ASN A 22 -3.23 6.72 -33.03
C ASN A 22 -1.76 7.01 -32.67
N LEU A 23 -0.91 5.99 -32.59
CA LEU A 23 0.52 6.17 -32.31
C LEU A 23 1.27 6.67 -33.55
N LEU A 24 0.86 6.19 -34.73
CA LEU A 24 1.40 6.64 -36.01
C LEU A 24 1.03 8.08 -36.30
N ASP A 25 -0.22 8.50 -36.08
CA ASP A 25 -0.66 9.90 -36.26
C ASP A 25 0.03 10.86 -35.27
N LEU A 26 0.35 10.37 -34.05
CA LEU A 26 1.15 11.11 -33.09
C LEU A 26 2.61 11.26 -33.55
N ILE A 27 3.20 10.23 -34.16
CA ILE A 27 4.59 10.25 -34.63
C ILE A 27 4.71 11.02 -35.97
N THR A 28 3.76 10.88 -36.88
CA THR A 28 3.74 11.54 -38.19
C THR A 28 3.31 13.00 -38.12
N GLY A 29 2.40 13.35 -37.20
CA GLY A 29 1.98 14.74 -36.94
C GLY A 29 3.04 15.57 -36.21
N ILE A 30 4.00 14.91 -35.53
CA ILE A 30 5.03 15.58 -34.74
C ILE A 30 6.40 15.48 -35.44
N ARG A 31 6.62 16.36 -36.43
CA ARG A 31 7.83 16.41 -37.28
C ARG A 31 9.14 16.80 -36.58
N LYS A 32 9.13 17.18 -35.29
CA LYS A 32 10.30 17.65 -34.54
C LYS A 32 10.52 16.79 -33.29
N GLY A 33 11.71 16.22 -33.13
CA GLY A 33 12.05 15.37 -31.98
C GLY A 33 11.81 16.02 -30.62
N THR A 34 11.94 17.34 -30.52
CA THR A 34 11.63 18.11 -29.31
C THR A 34 10.15 18.07 -28.93
N LYS A 35 9.24 18.07 -29.90
CA LYS A 35 7.80 17.91 -29.65
C LYS A 35 7.46 16.47 -29.28
N ILE A 36 8.15 15.46 -29.84
CA ILE A 36 7.99 14.05 -29.45
C ILE A 36 8.38 13.88 -27.98
N LEU A 37 9.56 14.37 -27.61
CA LEU A 37 10.05 14.35 -26.22
C LEU A 37 9.09 15.09 -25.27
N ARG A 38 8.56 16.24 -25.69
CA ARG A 38 7.57 16.98 -24.91
C ARG A 38 6.29 16.18 -24.69
N THR A 39 5.73 15.57 -25.73
CA THR A 39 4.53 14.73 -25.63
C THR A 39 4.77 13.50 -24.76
N LEU A 40 5.92 12.83 -24.91
CA LEU A 40 6.29 11.69 -24.07
C LEU A 40 6.43 12.09 -22.60
N ASN A 41 7.11 13.21 -22.31
CA ASN A 41 7.22 13.73 -20.94
C ASN A 41 5.86 14.09 -20.35
N CYS A 42 4.99 14.75 -21.11
CA CYS A 42 3.63 15.06 -20.67
C CYS A 42 2.80 13.80 -20.42
N THR A 43 2.92 12.79 -21.29
CA THR A 43 2.20 11.51 -21.15
C THR A 43 2.72 10.71 -19.96
N TYR A 44 4.05 10.66 -19.78
CA TYR A 44 4.67 10.00 -18.64
C TYR A 44 4.30 10.69 -17.32
N ALA A 45 4.32 12.02 -17.27
CA ALA A 45 3.93 12.78 -16.09
C ALA A 45 2.44 12.59 -15.74
N SER A 46 1.55 12.61 -16.74
CA SER A 46 0.10 12.40 -16.52
C SER A 46 -0.22 10.96 -16.13
N THR A 47 0.39 9.96 -16.80
CA THR A 47 0.27 8.54 -16.43
C THR A 47 0.84 8.27 -15.05
N GLY A 48 1.98 8.88 -14.71
CA GLY A 48 2.59 8.79 -13.38
C GLY A 48 1.67 9.32 -12.29
N LYS A 49 1.05 10.50 -12.48
CA LYS A 49 0.06 11.05 -11.54
C LYS A 49 -1.18 10.17 -11.40
N ALA A 50 -1.69 9.62 -12.52
CA ALA A 50 -2.81 8.68 -12.48
C ALA A 50 -2.45 7.43 -11.68
N ARG A 51 -1.26 6.87 -11.91
CA ARG A 51 -0.76 5.69 -11.18
C ARG A 51 -0.55 5.96 -9.70
N GLN A 52 0.01 7.12 -9.33
CA GLN A 52 0.12 7.55 -7.93
C GLN A 52 -1.25 7.57 -7.25
N LYS A 53 -2.26 8.14 -7.92
CA LYS A 53 -3.64 8.19 -7.41
C LYS A 53 -4.23 6.79 -7.22
N GLU A 54 -4.08 5.90 -8.19
CA GLU A 54 -4.55 4.52 -8.07
C GLU A 54 -3.93 3.79 -6.88
N LEU A 55 -2.60 3.88 -6.71
CA LEU A 55 -1.89 3.25 -5.59
C LEU A 55 -2.34 3.82 -4.24
N TRP A 56 -2.58 5.13 -4.20
CA TRP A 56 -3.12 5.80 -3.02
C TRP A 56 -4.52 5.31 -2.66
N GLU A 57 -5.41 5.22 -3.63
CA GLU A 57 -6.77 4.69 -3.43
C GLU A 57 -6.75 3.20 -3.03
N GLU A 58 -5.86 2.40 -3.62
CA GLU A 58 -5.67 1.00 -3.22
C GLU A 58 -5.28 0.91 -1.75
N LEU A 59 -4.33 1.73 -1.28
CA LEU A 59 -3.89 1.75 0.12
C LEU A 59 -5.03 2.14 1.09
N LEU A 60 -5.81 3.17 0.75
CA LEU A 60 -6.93 3.64 1.58
C LEU A 60 -8.09 2.63 1.65
N ASN A 61 -8.32 1.89 0.57
CA ASN A 61 -9.40 0.91 0.46
C ASN A 61 -9.01 -0.50 0.92
N LYS A 62 -7.75 -0.71 1.30
CA LYS A 62 -7.24 -2.00 1.76
C LYS A 62 -7.73 -2.30 3.17
N LYS A 63 -9.03 -2.53 3.35
CA LYS A 63 -9.64 -2.84 4.65
C LYS A 63 -9.25 -4.24 5.13
N TYR A 64 -9.06 -4.37 6.43
CA TYR A 64 -8.81 -5.68 7.04
C TYR A 64 -10.06 -6.54 6.99
N ASP A 65 -9.90 -7.78 6.54
CA ASP A 65 -11.00 -8.72 6.33
C ASP A 65 -11.29 -9.59 7.57
N GLY A 66 -10.49 -9.48 8.62
CA GLY A 66 -10.63 -10.30 9.84
C GLY A 66 -9.88 -11.63 9.78
N LYS A 67 -9.19 -11.95 8.68
CA LYS A 67 -8.62 -13.29 8.47
C LYS A 67 -7.23 -13.43 9.07
N ASP A 68 -6.19 -13.16 8.27
CA ASP A 68 -4.79 -13.43 8.63
C ASP A 68 -4.05 -12.12 8.91
N PRO A 69 -3.75 -11.81 10.18
CA PRO A 69 -3.01 -10.60 10.57
C PRO A 69 -1.63 -10.48 9.93
N ILE A 70 -0.91 -11.60 9.77
CA ILE A 70 0.45 -11.62 9.23
C ILE A 70 0.40 -11.35 7.73
N GLN A 71 -0.44 -12.09 7.01
CA GLN A 71 -0.56 -11.90 5.56
C GLN A 71 -1.09 -10.51 5.23
N TYR A 72 -2.07 -10.03 5.99
CA TYR A 72 -2.60 -8.69 5.78
C TYR A 72 -1.53 -7.61 6.06
N SER A 73 -0.83 -7.66 7.20
CA SER A 73 0.18 -6.64 7.53
C SER A 73 1.33 -6.63 6.53
N SER A 74 1.71 -7.80 6.00
CA SER A 74 2.67 -7.91 4.88
C SER A 74 2.15 -7.22 3.61
N LYS A 75 0.94 -7.54 3.17
CA LYS A 75 0.30 -6.93 1.99
C LYS A 75 0.08 -5.42 2.14
N TRP A 76 -0.20 -4.95 3.35
CA TRP A 76 -0.35 -3.54 3.64
C TRP A 76 1.00 -2.82 3.58
N ARG A 77 2.07 -3.38 4.17
CA ARG A 77 3.44 -2.86 4.03
C ARG A 77 3.87 -2.77 2.56
N GLN A 78 3.54 -3.78 1.75
CA GLN A 78 3.82 -3.74 0.30
C GLN A 78 3.08 -2.58 -0.40
N ALA A 79 1.81 -2.33 -0.06
CA ALA A 79 1.07 -1.20 -0.63
C ALA A 79 1.66 0.16 -0.24
N VAL A 80 2.09 0.32 1.01
CA VAL A 80 2.79 1.53 1.47
C VAL A 80 4.08 1.74 0.67
N ARG A 81 4.89 0.70 0.47
CA ARG A 81 6.11 0.77 -0.35
C ARG A 81 5.80 1.17 -1.79
N ALA A 82 4.79 0.58 -2.41
CA ALA A 82 4.40 0.92 -3.78
C ALA A 82 4.00 2.41 -3.91
N VAL A 83 3.25 2.94 -2.93
CA VAL A 83 2.92 4.38 -2.87
C VAL A 83 4.20 5.22 -2.73
N GLN A 84 5.14 4.84 -1.88
CA GLN A 84 6.39 5.58 -1.71
C GLN A 84 7.29 5.52 -2.96
N GLU A 85 7.41 4.36 -3.59
CA GLU A 85 8.17 4.14 -4.83
C GLU A 85 7.59 4.93 -6.00
N SER A 86 6.28 5.22 -5.99
CA SER A 86 5.65 6.11 -6.96
C SER A 86 6.07 7.58 -6.83
N GLY A 87 6.83 7.94 -5.78
CA GLY A 87 7.30 9.30 -5.49
C GLY A 87 6.44 10.07 -4.49
N MET A 88 5.38 9.46 -3.95
CA MET A 88 4.57 10.08 -2.89
C MET A 88 5.27 9.96 -1.53
N LYS A 89 5.37 11.08 -0.81
CA LYS A 89 5.92 11.08 0.55
C LYS A 89 4.81 10.78 1.54
N LEU A 90 4.91 9.63 2.21
CA LEU A 90 3.98 9.23 3.26
C LEU A 90 4.71 9.20 4.60
N ASN A 91 4.38 10.12 5.49
CA ASN A 91 5.02 10.21 6.80
C ASN A 91 4.50 9.11 7.76
N SER A 92 5.21 8.87 8.86
CA SER A 92 4.86 7.78 9.79
C SER A 92 3.49 7.96 10.44
N GLU A 93 3.07 9.20 10.74
CA GLU A 93 1.77 9.48 11.36
C GLU A 93 0.60 9.20 10.40
N GLN A 94 0.75 9.56 9.12
CA GLN A 94 -0.18 9.24 8.05
C GLN A 94 -0.29 7.73 7.88
N GLN A 95 0.84 7.02 7.87
CA GLN A 95 0.86 5.56 7.79
C GLN A 95 0.10 4.92 8.95
N ILE A 96 0.34 5.38 10.19
CA ILE A 96 -0.36 4.90 11.39
C ILE A 96 -1.87 5.18 11.29
N THR A 97 -2.25 6.40 10.89
CA THR A 97 -3.65 6.80 10.75
C THR A 97 -4.39 5.94 9.73
N ILE A 98 -3.80 5.74 8.54
CA ILE A 98 -4.37 4.90 7.48
C ILE A 98 -4.44 3.45 7.94
N PHE A 99 -3.39 2.96 8.60
CA PHE A 99 -3.36 1.61 9.16
C PHE A 99 -4.57 1.41 10.07
N LEU A 100 -4.72 2.24 11.11
CA LEU A 100 -5.83 2.15 12.07
C LEU A 100 -7.21 2.28 11.41
N ALA A 101 -7.37 3.22 10.46
CA ALA A 101 -8.61 3.41 9.70
C ALA A 101 -8.99 2.18 8.84
N ASN A 102 -8.02 1.34 8.47
CA ASN A 102 -8.29 0.12 7.73
C ASN A 102 -8.78 -1.04 8.61
N TYR A 103 -8.66 -0.93 9.94
CA TYR A 103 -9.13 -1.93 10.91
C TYR A 103 -10.41 -1.55 11.66
N GLU A 104 -10.79 -0.27 11.65
CA GLU A 104 -11.85 0.27 12.51
C GLU A 104 -13.18 -0.51 12.42
N ASN A 105 -13.52 -1.00 11.22
CA ASN A 105 -14.75 -1.75 11.00
C ASN A 105 -14.76 -3.16 11.61
N LYS A 106 -13.59 -3.83 11.71
CA LYS A 106 -13.51 -5.22 12.19
C LYS A 106 -13.03 -5.33 13.62
N ILE A 107 -12.19 -4.39 14.07
CA ILE A 107 -11.53 -4.47 15.37
C ILE A 107 -11.56 -3.09 16.05
N LYS A 108 -12.75 -2.49 16.12
CA LYS A 108 -12.98 -1.14 16.64
C LYS A 108 -12.41 -0.91 18.04
N ASP A 109 -12.56 -1.89 18.94
CA ASP A 109 -12.13 -1.75 20.33
C ASP A 109 -10.60 -1.70 20.46
N TRP A 110 -9.89 -2.52 19.68
CA TRP A 110 -8.44 -2.48 19.64
C TRP A 110 -7.94 -1.16 19.05
N VAL A 111 -8.56 -0.68 17.97
CA VAL A 111 -8.24 0.63 17.38
C VAL A 111 -8.39 1.76 18.39
N LYS A 112 -9.51 1.80 19.14
CA LYS A 112 -9.73 2.79 20.21
C LYS A 112 -8.67 2.74 21.30
N ILE A 113 -8.25 1.54 21.70
CA ILE A 113 -7.22 1.35 22.73
C ILE A 113 -5.87 1.85 22.22
N THR A 114 -5.49 1.45 21.01
CA THR A 114 -4.23 1.88 20.39
C THR A 114 -4.20 3.39 20.19
N GLN A 115 -5.30 4.02 19.76
CA GLN A 115 -5.42 5.48 19.70
C GLN A 115 -5.20 6.15 21.05
N LYS A 116 -5.81 5.64 22.12
CA LYS A 116 -5.58 6.17 23.48
C LYS A 116 -4.12 6.04 23.91
N VAL A 117 -3.46 4.92 23.58
CA VAL A 117 -2.03 4.73 23.87
C VAL A 117 -1.19 5.75 23.11
N LEU A 118 -1.47 5.96 21.82
CA LEU A 118 -0.78 6.94 20.98
C LEU A 118 -0.90 8.38 21.49
N CYS A 119 -2.02 8.74 22.14
CA CYS A 119 -2.18 10.05 22.78
C CYS A 119 -1.24 10.27 23.97
N SER A 120 -0.77 9.19 24.61
CA SER A 120 0.08 9.28 25.81
C SER A 120 1.53 8.90 25.54
N HIS A 121 1.79 8.05 24.55
CA HIS A 121 3.11 7.52 24.23
C HIS A 121 3.28 7.45 22.73
N LYS A 122 4.40 8.01 22.24
CA LYS A 122 4.76 7.87 20.83
C LYS A 122 5.08 6.42 20.52
N GLN A 123 4.36 5.81 19.59
CA GLN A 123 4.67 4.50 19.05
C GLN A 123 5.04 4.62 17.57
N THR A 124 5.95 3.77 17.14
CA THR A 124 6.30 3.58 15.74
C THR A 124 5.26 2.68 15.05
N LEU A 125 5.16 2.79 13.73
CA LEU A 125 4.30 1.93 12.93
C LEU A 125 4.64 0.44 13.12
N THR A 126 5.92 0.10 13.22
CA THR A 126 6.38 -1.28 13.42
C THR A 126 5.85 -1.83 14.74
N GLU A 127 5.97 -1.09 15.85
CA GLU A 127 5.44 -1.51 17.15
C GLU A 127 3.94 -1.75 17.11
N ILE A 128 3.18 -0.89 16.40
CA ILE A 128 1.72 -1.05 16.26
C ILE A 128 1.37 -2.29 15.43
N ILE A 129 2.12 -2.55 14.35
CA ILE A 129 1.92 -3.75 13.53
C ILE A 129 2.25 -5.02 14.32
N ASP A 130 3.33 -5.02 15.09
CA ASP A 130 3.75 -6.17 15.87
C ASP A 130 2.77 -6.43 17.02
N ASP A 131 2.30 -5.38 17.70
CA ASP A 131 1.20 -5.44 18.67
C ASP A 131 -0.06 -6.05 18.05
N PHE A 132 -0.41 -5.63 16.83
CA PHE A 132 -1.56 -6.17 16.09
C PHE A 132 -1.37 -7.66 15.78
N VAL A 133 -0.21 -8.04 15.23
CA VAL A 133 0.07 -9.43 14.90
C VAL A 133 0.03 -10.30 16.16
N SER A 134 0.65 -9.87 17.25
CA SER A 134 0.65 -10.59 18.53
C SER A 134 -0.78 -10.83 19.05
N GLU A 135 -1.62 -9.79 19.06
CA GLU A 135 -2.99 -9.85 19.59
C GLU A 135 -3.92 -10.77 18.76
N PHE A 136 -3.74 -10.81 17.44
CA PHE A 136 -4.68 -11.48 16.53
C PHE A 136 -4.16 -12.77 15.88
N CYS A 137 -2.85 -13.05 15.89
CA CYS A 137 -2.27 -14.25 15.27
C CYS A 137 -2.71 -15.54 15.97
N HIS A 138 -2.85 -15.51 17.31
CA HIS A 138 -3.22 -16.69 18.09
C HIS A 138 -4.71 -17.10 17.98
N LYS A 139 -5.57 -16.28 17.37
CA LYS A 139 -7.01 -16.57 17.24
C LYS A 139 -7.33 -17.65 16.19
N LYS A 140 -6.37 -18.07 15.37
CA LYS A 140 -6.53 -19.17 14.38
C LYS A 140 -6.52 -20.58 14.97
N GLY A 141 -6.00 -20.77 16.19
CA GLY A 141 -5.78 -22.10 16.78
C GLY A 141 -6.93 -22.67 17.63
N LYS A 142 -8.02 -21.93 17.85
CA LYS A 142 -9.11 -22.40 18.73
C LYS A 142 -10.42 -22.59 17.98
N LYS A 143 -10.57 -23.77 17.37
CA LYS A 143 -11.88 -24.38 17.20
C LYS A 143 -12.10 -25.41 18.31
N SER A 144 -13.27 -25.32 18.93
CA SER A 144 -13.86 -26.15 19.99
C SER A 144 -13.49 -25.81 21.46
N ASN A 145 -14.58 -25.62 22.22
CA ASN A 145 -14.74 -25.58 23.68
C ASN A 145 -14.06 -24.43 24.45
N ASN A 146 -14.82 -23.33 24.63
CA ASN A 146 -15.19 -22.78 25.95
C ASN A 146 -15.67 -21.33 25.81
N LEU A 147 -16.99 -21.15 25.76
CA LEU A 147 -17.68 -19.87 25.72
C LEU A 147 -17.68 -19.09 27.06
N ALA A 148 -16.94 -19.53 28.08
CA ALA A 148 -16.97 -18.90 29.41
C ALA A 148 -15.65 -18.22 29.85
N HIS A 149 -14.54 -18.32 29.11
CA HIS A 149 -13.23 -17.86 29.60
C HIS A 149 -12.62 -16.67 28.81
N VAL A 150 -13.35 -16.09 27.85
CA VAL A 150 -12.81 -15.03 26.97
C VAL A 150 -12.77 -13.66 27.66
N SER A 151 -13.66 -13.39 28.63
CA SER A 151 -13.72 -12.06 29.28
C SER A 151 -12.55 -11.75 30.23
N GLN A 152 -11.85 -12.77 30.74
CA GLN A 152 -10.74 -12.58 31.70
C GLN A 152 -9.36 -12.41 31.05
N LYS A 153 -9.11 -12.98 29.85
CA LYS A 153 -7.82 -12.84 29.16
C LYS A 153 -7.67 -11.48 28.47
N ASP A 154 -8.73 -10.96 27.85
CA ASP A 154 -8.73 -9.63 27.22
C ASP A 154 -8.56 -8.52 28.25
N SER A 155 -9.13 -8.69 29.45
CA SER A 155 -8.94 -7.77 30.58
C SER A 155 -7.50 -7.80 31.10
N LYS A 156 -6.88 -8.98 31.18
CA LYS A 156 -5.48 -9.13 31.63
C LYS A 156 -4.48 -8.52 30.63
N HIS A 157 -4.65 -8.71 29.32
CA HIS A 157 -3.75 -8.09 28.32
C HIS A 157 -3.86 -6.55 28.29
N LYS A 158 -5.07 -5.99 28.42
CA LYS A 158 -5.28 -4.53 28.57
C LYS A 158 -4.60 -3.99 29.83
N ILE A 159 -4.74 -4.67 30.97
CA ILE A 159 -4.12 -4.26 32.25
C ILE A 159 -2.60 -4.39 32.18
N VAL A 160 -2.07 -5.43 31.53
CA VAL A 160 -0.63 -5.65 31.35
C VAL A 160 -0.04 -4.57 30.45
N LYS A 161 -0.62 -4.28 29.28
CA LYS A 161 -0.10 -3.24 28.38
C LYS A 161 -0.10 -1.84 29.03
N LEU A 162 -1.17 -1.50 29.77
CA LEU A 162 -1.23 -0.24 30.53
C LEU A 162 -0.25 -0.19 31.71
N LYS A 163 0.05 -1.33 32.36
CA LYS A 163 1.06 -1.40 33.44
C LYS A 163 2.49 -1.36 32.93
N TYR A 164 2.80 -2.02 31.81
CA TYR A 164 4.13 -2.00 31.20
C TYR A 164 4.49 -0.61 30.65
N LEU A 165 3.52 0.13 30.10
CA LEU A 165 3.74 1.49 29.60
C LEU A 165 3.91 2.52 30.74
N LYS A 166 3.28 2.32 31.90
CA LYS A 166 3.50 3.16 33.10
C LYS A 166 4.88 2.99 33.75
N ASN A 167 5.57 1.88 33.50
CA ASN A 167 6.81 1.51 34.20
C ASN A 167 8.06 1.53 33.30
N LYS A 168 7.97 2.01 32.05
CA LYS A 168 9.15 2.19 31.20
C LYS A 168 9.81 3.54 31.52
N PRO A 169 11.09 3.57 31.94
CA PRO A 169 11.80 4.84 32.15
C PRO A 169 12.02 5.56 30.81
N ASN A 170 11.94 6.89 30.86
CA ASN A 170 12.09 7.81 29.72
C ASN A 170 13.41 7.63 28.96
#